data_AF-A0A183KVH5-F1
#
_entry.id   AF-A0A183KVH5-F1
#
_cell.length_a   1.000
_cell.length_b   1.000
_cell.length_c   1.000
_cell.angle_alpha   90.00
_cell.angle_beta   90.00
_cell.angle_gamma   90.00
#
_symmetry.space_group_name_H-M   'P 1'
#
loop_
_entity.id
_entity.type
_entity.pdbx_description
1 polymer ?
#
loop_
_entity_poly.entity_id
_entity_poly.type
_entity_poly.pdbx_seq_one_letter_code
_entity_poly.pdbx_strand_id
1 'polypeptide(L)'
;LYGDETWRTTTTTIKKVQVFINSCLRNILNIHWSDTISNSLLWERTNQHPAEEEIRKRRWKWIGHTLRKSSNCITRQALTWNPEGKWKGGRPKNTLRWKIETGMERMNRNWKEL
;
A
#
# COMPACT_ATOMS: atom_id res chain seq x y z
N LEU A 1 -3.14 -7.43 7.37
CA LEU A 1 -3.24 -8.21 6.12
C LEU A 1 -1.95 -8.98 5.95
N TYR A 2 -1.99 -10.23 5.49
CA TYR A 2 -0.78 -11.02 5.25
C TYR A 2 -0.40 -10.89 3.78
N GLY A 3 0.86 -10.56 3.48
CA GLY A 3 1.38 -10.43 2.13
C GLY A 3 0.97 -9.15 1.39
N ASP A 4 0.36 -8.17 2.06
CA ASP A 4 -0.04 -6.88 1.48
C ASP A 4 1.14 -6.07 0.93
N GLU A 5 2.36 -6.40 1.35
CA GLU A 5 3.60 -5.77 0.88
C GLU A 5 3.83 -6.00 -0.61
N THR A 6 3.52 -7.20 -1.11
CA THR A 6 3.81 -7.63 -2.50
C THR A 6 2.59 -7.56 -3.41
N TRP A 7 1.40 -7.28 -2.86
CA TRP A 7 0.16 -7.29 -3.63
C TRP A 7 0.03 -6.15 -4.64
N ARG A 8 -0.75 -6.43 -5.69
CA ARG A 8 -1.24 -5.39 -6.59
C ARG A 8 -2.30 -4.55 -5.86
N THR A 9 -1.88 -3.52 -5.14
CA THR A 9 -2.79 -2.52 -4.58
C THR A 9 -3.37 -1.62 -5.66
N THR A 10 -4.60 -1.84 -6.08
CA THR A 10 -5.38 -0.86 -6.85
C THR A 10 -6.18 0.00 -5.89
N THR A 11 -6.50 1.23 -6.29
CA THR A 11 -7.37 2.13 -5.50
C THR A 11 -8.71 1.46 -5.20
N THR A 12 -9.25 0.68 -6.13
CA THR A 12 -10.49 -0.08 -5.94
C THR A 12 -10.36 -1.16 -4.85
N THR A 13 -9.28 -1.95 -4.86
CA THR A 13 -9.07 -2.98 -3.82
C THR A 13 -8.87 -2.35 -2.46
N ILE A 14 -8.09 -1.26 -2.36
CA ILE A 14 -7.90 -0.51 -1.11
C ILE A 14 -9.25 0.02 -0.60
N LYS A 15 -10.07 0.62 -1.47
CA LYS A 15 -11.40 1.13 -1.10
C LYS A 15 -12.31 0.02 -0.54
N LYS A 16 -12.33 -1.16 -1.18
CA LYS A 16 -13.11 -2.31 -0.68
C LYS A 16 -12.66 -2.75 0.70
N VAL A 17 -11.35 -2.85 0.92
CA VAL A 17 -10.77 -3.18 2.23
C VAL A 17 -11.13 -2.12 3.28
N GLN A 18 -11.05 -0.84 2.92
CA GLN A 18 -11.40 0.25 3.83
C GLN A 18 -12.88 0.21 4.24
N VAL A 19 -13.79 -0.04 3.29
CA VAL A 19 -15.23 -0.16 3.57
C VAL A 19 -15.49 -1.32 4.53
N PHE A 20 -14.84 -2.46 4.32
CA PHE A 20 -14.93 -3.61 5.22
C PHE A 20 -14.46 -3.25 6.64
N ILE A 21 -13.28 -2.64 6.77
CA ILE A 21 -12.73 -2.21 8.08
C ILE A 21 -13.69 -1.22 8.76
N ASN A 22 -14.18 -0.22 8.04
CA ASN A 22 -15.12 0.76 8.59
C ASN A 22 -16.43 0.09 9.06
N SER A 23 -16.92 -0.91 8.33
CA SER A 23 -18.09 -1.69 8.75
C SER A 23 -17.82 -2.47 10.05
N CYS A 24 -16.65 -3.07 10.20
CA CYS A 24 -16.26 -3.75 11.44
C CYS A 24 -16.14 -2.76 12.61
N LEU A 25 -15.52 -1.60 12.41
CA LEU A 25 -15.36 -0.58 13.45
C LEU A 25 -16.71 -0.04 13.94
N ARG A 26 -17.66 0.18 13.02
CA ARG A 26 -19.02 0.60 13.38
C ARG A 26 -19.76 -0.45 14.19
N ASN A 27 -19.59 -1.72 13.83
CA ASN A 27 -20.18 -2.83 14.59
C ASN A 27 -19.58 -2.97 16.00
N ILE A 28 -18.27 -2.82 16.15
CA ILE A 28 -17.57 -2.88 17.44
C ILE A 28 -18.00 -1.72 18.36
N LEU A 29 -18.17 -0.53 17.81
CA LEU A 29 -18.65 0.64 18.55
C LEU A 29 -20.18 0.68 18.73
N ASN A 30 -20.89 -0.36 18.26
CA ASN A 30 -22.35 -0.46 18.28
C ASN A 30 -23.06 0.77 17.68
N ILE A 31 -22.52 1.31 16.59
CA ILE A 31 -23.09 2.45 15.87
C ILE A 31 -24.20 1.95 14.96
N HIS A 32 -25.42 2.43 15.17
CA HIS A 32 -26.56 2.06 14.33
C HIS A 32 -26.60 2.90 13.05
N TRP A 33 -27.35 2.42 12.05
CA TRP A 33 -27.51 3.12 10.77
C TRP A 33 -28.18 4.50 10.91
N SER A 34 -28.92 4.72 12.01
CA SER A 34 -29.52 6.01 12.38
C SER A 34 -28.49 7.05 12.81
N ASP A 35 -27.34 6.60 13.32
CA ASP A 35 -26.30 7.49 13.84
C ASP A 35 -25.43 7.99 12.69
N THR A 36 -25.60 9.26 12.34
CA THR A 36 -24.81 9.89 11.26
C THR A 36 -23.43 10.26 11.79
N ILE A 37 -22.50 9.31 11.70
CA ILE A 37 -21.09 9.51 12.07
C ILE A 37 -20.22 9.58 10.81
N SER A 38 -19.37 10.62 10.74
CA SER A 38 -18.38 10.75 9.68
C SER A 38 -17.25 9.72 9.83
N ASN A 39 -16.63 9.33 8.71
CA ASN A 39 -15.52 8.37 8.75
C ASN A 39 -14.29 8.93 9.49
N SER A 40 -14.06 10.26 9.46
CA SER A 40 -12.96 10.89 10.20
C SER A 40 -13.14 10.75 11.70
N LEU A 41 -14.34 11.01 12.22
CA LEU A 41 -14.65 10.88 13.64
C LEU A 41 -14.56 9.42 14.12
N LEU A 42 -14.96 8.47 13.25
CA LEU A 42 -14.80 7.04 13.52
C LEU A 42 -13.33 6.64 13.74
N TRP A 43 -12.43 7.16 12.90
CA TRP A 43 -11.00 6.87 12.97
C TRP A 43 -10.33 7.55 14.16
N GLU A 44 -10.70 8.80 14.47
CA GLU A 44 -10.22 9.52 15.65
C GLU A 44 -10.58 8.78 16.94
N ARG A 45 -11.85 8.35 17.07
CA ARG A 45 -12.32 7.62 18.27
C ARG A 45 -11.65 6.25 18.46
N THR A 46 -11.19 5.63 17.37
CA THR A 46 -10.56 4.30 17.39
C THR A 46 -9.04 4.36 17.33
N ASN A 47 -8.46 5.57 17.23
CA ASN A 47 -7.04 5.80 16.92
C ASN A 47 -6.54 4.98 15.70
N GLN A 48 -7.45 4.68 14.75
CA GLN A 48 -7.12 3.91 13.56
C GLN A 48 -6.69 4.82 12.43
N HIS A 49 -5.80 4.31 11.58
CA HIS A 49 -5.38 5.00 10.37
C HIS A 49 -6.07 4.38 9.15
N PRO A 50 -6.20 5.10 8.03
CA PRO A 50 -6.68 4.52 6.79
C PRO A 50 -5.85 3.29 6.38
N ALA A 51 -6.50 2.27 5.86
CA ALA A 51 -5.89 1.01 5.44
C ALA A 51 -4.78 1.22 4.40
N GLU A 52 -4.92 2.24 3.55
CA GLU A 52 -3.87 2.63 2.58
C GLU A 52 -2.56 2.98 3.28
N GLU A 53 -2.61 3.71 4.39
CA GLU A 53 -1.44 4.15 5.12
C GLU A 53 -0.73 2.99 5.81
N GLU A 54 -1.49 2.08 6.43
CA GLU A 54 -0.93 0.88 7.05
C GLU A 54 -0.26 -0.05 6.01
N ILE A 55 -0.92 -0.28 4.87
CA ILE A 55 -0.35 -1.08 3.77
C ILE A 55 0.93 -0.41 3.23
N ARG A 56 0.91 0.92 3.08
CA ARG A 56 2.09 1.70 2.64
C ARG A 56 3.25 1.54 3.63
N LYS A 57 2.98 1.69 4.92
CA LYS A 57 3.99 1.55 5.99
C LYS A 57 4.62 0.16 6.00
N ARG A 58 3.83 -0.90 5.86
CA ARG A 58 4.31 -2.29 5.78
C ARG A 58 5.17 -2.51 4.54
N ARG A 59 4.71 -2.05 3.37
CA ARG A 59 5.49 -2.11 2.13
C ARG A 59 6.84 -1.41 2.26
N TRP A 60 6.90 -0.23 2.88
CA TRP A 60 8.17 0.46 3.11
C TRP A 60 9.10 -0.27 4.07
N LYS A 61 8.57 -0.86 5.15
CA LYS A 61 9.35 -1.72 6.04
C LYS A 61 9.93 -2.92 5.28
N TRP A 62 9.16 -3.54 4.40
CA TRP A 62 9.62 -4.68 3.57
C TRP A 62 10.68 -4.28 2.54
N ILE A 63 10.50 -3.13 1.86
CA ILE A 63 11.51 -2.56 0.96
C ILE A 63 12.82 -2.31 1.73
N GLY A 64 12.74 -1.64 2.88
CA GLY A 64 13.90 -1.37 3.72
C GLY A 64 14.59 -2.66 4.20
N HIS A 65 13.82 -3.68 4.58
CA HIS A 65 14.39 -4.98 4.93
C HIS A 65 15.10 -5.65 3.75
N THR A 66 14.52 -5.58 2.55
CA THR A 66 15.08 -6.17 1.32
C THR A 66 16.36 -5.45 0.90
N LEU A 67 16.42 -4.12 1.01
CA LEU A 67 17.60 -3.33 0.68
C LEU A 67 18.79 -3.60 1.61
N ARG A 68 18.53 -3.95 2.89
CA ARG A 68 19.58 -4.37 3.84
C ARG A 68 20.18 -5.74 3.55
N LYS A 69 19.55 -6.57 2.70
CA LYS A 69 20.13 -7.86 2.28
C LYS A 69 21.31 -7.62 1.33
N SER A 70 22.17 -8.64 1.20
CA SER A 70 23.31 -8.58 0.28
C SER A 70 22.89 -8.28 -1.16
N SER A 71 23.76 -7.62 -1.93
CA SER A 71 23.54 -7.31 -3.35
C SER A 71 23.28 -8.56 -4.20
N ASN A 72 23.81 -9.71 -3.77
CA ASN A 72 23.67 -10.99 -4.46
C ASN A 72 22.34 -11.69 -4.13
N CYS A 73 21.56 -11.17 -3.19
CA CYS A 73 20.28 -11.76 -2.85
C CYS A 73 19.28 -11.54 -3.99
N ILE A 74 18.69 -12.63 -4.48
CA ILE A 74 17.71 -12.64 -5.58
C ILE A 74 16.57 -11.65 -5.29
N THR A 75 16.11 -11.54 -4.04
CA THR A 75 15.04 -10.62 -3.66
C THR A 75 15.40 -9.14 -3.84
N ARG A 76 16.66 -8.78 -3.57
CA ARG A 76 17.17 -7.41 -3.78
C ARG A 76 17.35 -7.11 -5.27
N GLN A 77 17.87 -8.06 -6.04
CA GLN A 77 18.01 -7.93 -7.49
C GLN A 77 16.64 -7.79 -8.18
N ALA A 78 15.67 -8.62 -7.77
CA ALA A 78 14.30 -8.58 -8.30
C ALA A 78 13.58 -7.26 -8.02
N LEU A 79 13.90 -6.57 -6.90
CA LEU A 79 13.35 -5.27 -6.58
C LEU A 79 13.81 -4.19 -7.58
N THR A 80 15.09 -4.23 -7.97
CA THR A 80 15.70 -3.29 -8.91
C THR A 80 15.55 -3.68 -10.38
N TRP A 81 15.15 -4.93 -10.65
CA TRP A 81 15.06 -5.48 -11.99
C TRP A 81 14.06 -4.73 -12.86
N ASN A 82 14.52 -4.24 -14.00
CA ASN A 82 13.70 -3.63 -15.03
C ASN A 82 13.69 -4.57 -16.25
N PRO A 83 12.56 -5.18 -16.64
CA PRO A 83 12.54 -6.07 -17.78
C PRO A 83 12.84 -5.29 -19.06
N GLU A 84 13.86 -5.73 -19.79
CA GLU A 84 14.22 -5.18 -21.10
C GLU A 84 13.13 -5.54 -22.13
N GLY A 85 12.52 -4.53 -22.75
CA GLY A 85 11.52 -4.73 -23.79
C GLY A 85 10.62 -3.51 -24.01
N LYS A 86 10.24 -3.29 -25.28
CA LYS A 86 9.21 -2.30 -25.62
C LYS A 86 7.83 -2.86 -25.27
N TRP A 87 7.10 -2.14 -24.43
CA TRP A 87 5.72 -2.49 -24.10
C TRP A 87 4.81 -2.23 -25.30
N LYS A 88 3.86 -3.13 -25.56
CA LYS A 88 2.78 -2.87 -26.52
C LYS A 88 1.97 -1.65 -26.02
N GLY A 89 1.75 -0.68 -26.91
CA GLY A 89 0.94 0.51 -26.62
C GLY A 89 -0.42 0.12 -26.04
N GLY A 90 -0.85 0.81 -24.98
CA GLY A 90 -2.11 0.54 -24.29
C GLY A 90 -2.04 -0.44 -23.10
N ARG A 91 -0.93 -1.14 -22.87
CA ARG A 91 -0.81 -2.01 -21.68
C ARG A 91 -0.56 -1.18 -20.42
N PRO A 92 -1.39 -1.29 -19.37
CA PRO A 92 -1.20 -0.53 -18.13
C PRO A 92 0.10 -0.94 -17.43
N LYS A 93 0.90 0.05 -17.03
CA LYS A 93 2.14 -0.14 -16.26
C LYS A 93 1.80 -0.60 -14.85
N ASN A 94 1.85 -1.91 -14.60
CA ASN A 94 1.46 -2.53 -13.33
C ASN A 94 2.62 -3.22 -12.59
N THR A 95 3.86 -3.01 -13.04
CA THR A 95 5.06 -3.56 -12.42
C THR A 95 5.23 -3.06 -10.98
N LEU A 96 5.74 -3.92 -10.10
CA LEU A 96 6.05 -3.59 -8.70
C LEU A 96 6.94 -2.34 -8.60
N ARG A 97 7.97 -2.23 -9.45
CA ARG A 97 8.86 -1.06 -9.56
C ARG A 97 8.10 0.25 -9.79
N TRP A 98 7.17 0.27 -10.75
CA TRP A 98 6.36 1.46 -11.06
C TRP A 98 5.50 1.88 -9.88
N LYS A 99 4.88 0.94 -9.17
CA LYS A 99 4.08 1.27 -7.98
C LYS A 99 4.91 1.81 -6.83
N ILE A 100 6.13 1.32 -6.69
CA ILE A 100 7.08 1.82 -5.71
C ILE A 100 7.51 3.23 -6.11
N GLU A 101 7.87 3.47 -7.37
CA GLU A 101 8.22 4.79 -7.92
C GLU A 101 7.07 5.79 -7.76
N THR A 102 5.84 5.46 -8.12
CA THR A 102 4.67 6.32 -7.88
C THR A 102 4.45 6.57 -6.39
N GLY A 103 4.75 5.59 -5.53
CA GLY A 103 4.73 5.75 -4.08
C GLY A 103 5.84 6.67 -3.56
N MET A 104 7.00 6.68 -4.20
CA MET A 104 8.14 7.54 -3.91
C MET A 104 7.89 8.99 -4.33
N GLU A 105 7.34 9.19 -5.54
CA GLU A 105 6.96 10.51 -6.07
C GLU A 105 5.99 11.22 -5.11
N ARG A 106 4.99 10.50 -4.59
CA ARG A 106 4.05 11.04 -3.58
C ARG A 106 4.70 11.48 -2.28
N MET A 107 5.88 10.95 -1.95
CA MET A 107 6.62 11.28 -0.74
C MET A 107 7.82 12.19 -1.01
N ASN A 108 8.01 12.60 -2.26
CA ASN A 108 9.16 13.38 -2.73
C ASN A 108 10.51 12.74 -2.34
N ARG A 109 10.66 11.42 -2.56
CA ARG A 109 11.90 10.67 -2.31
C ARG A 109 12.41 9.99 -3.58
N ASN A 110 13.71 9.74 -3.66
CA ASN A 110 14.32 8.98 -4.76
C ASN A 110 14.98 7.67 -4.27
N TRP A 111 15.20 6.71 -5.19
CA TRP A 111 15.98 5.49 -4.93
C TRP A 111 17.40 5.77 -4.44
N LYS A 112 17.97 6.93 -4.79
CA LYS A 112 19.31 7.35 -4.36
C LYS A 112 19.38 7.82 -2.89
N GLU A 113 18.23 8.11 -2.29
CA GLU A 113 18.12 8.62 -0.91
C GLU A 113 17.76 7.51 0.10
N LEU A 114 17.69 6.25 -0.37
CA LEU A 114 17.39 5.05 0.40
C LEU A 114 18.64 4.19 0.58
#